data_AF-A0A9E2XEZ9-F1
#
_entry.id   AF-A0A9E2XEZ9-F1
#
_cell.length_a   1.000
_cell.length_b   1.000
_cell.length_c   1.000
_cell.angle_alpha   90.00
_cell.angle_beta   90.00
_cell.angle_gamma   90.00
#
_symmetry.space_group_name_H-M   'P 1'
#
loop_
_entity.id
_entity.type
_entity.pdbx_description
1 polymer ?
#
loop_
_entity_poly.entity_id
_entity_poly.type
_entity_poly.pdbx_seq_one_letter_code
_entity_poly.pdbx_strand_id
1 'polypeptide(L)'
;MMSDYDAQLMNEQLRMMNGAIDSFLNSYGTHRGSDNQRTVILLPGGMGSELARATQPFSGALGGSYEYETLWVDLKKIFLDQGALLMQMDGNVDDRKQFVVANGPLRNCALHPYDGFTNWCNVNGLDLLMVGWDFRRDADWNVNFLLDLLFPEVTRRAQDRGWPDPMQGATIVGHSFGGMLVKWILNKHQHPFCRQLRLAITVGTPFYGNPGQTERFFVSEPALGPLYNLDEITKVIATLPGGFSLFFLDSDTYDANRGQLEGDPEFPLDRYPSFDSDDRAIRVDPYMQDPDNPGSPNLCRYPIRGPQPGDNWTWFQSYVDKGRSEYRAVAQALDPTMSAKLHNIRGVQLNGAAPALETKVMQQWGWYDTSQPRMPQAKTVLKTFGGPGDGVIPAWSARLATQPQAHVHTVRGPASGDPHLEHMTLMDWADVRSIILGLMRPGAAEVLVGARGPAPAAREEFAKLQQDIGAVAAAATDAEADAAKAAVGNRLDALGVGQSRALALRWLMELHKGLPHSGPPPAYGE
;
A
#
# COMPACT_ATOMS: atom_id res chain seq x y z
N MET A 1 -10.60 10.66 23.19
CA MET A 1 -9.48 10.54 24.14
C MET A 1 -8.60 9.41 23.66
N MET A 2 -7.29 9.63 23.57
CA MET A 2 -6.32 8.60 23.19
C MET A 2 -6.20 7.58 24.32
N SER A 3 -6.14 6.28 24.00
CA SER A 3 -5.98 5.24 25.01
C SER A 3 -4.54 5.22 25.55
N ASP A 4 -4.33 4.65 26.74
CA ASP A 4 -2.97 4.47 27.30
C ASP A 4 -2.10 3.60 26.38
N TYR A 5 -2.70 2.59 25.74
CA TYR A 5 -2.03 1.75 24.74
C TYR A 5 -1.53 2.60 23.57
N ASP A 6 -2.38 3.46 23.00
CA ASP A 6 -2.02 4.28 21.85
C ASP A 6 -0.93 5.30 22.19
N ALA A 7 -1.02 5.94 23.36
CA ALA A 7 -0.03 6.89 23.82
C ALA A 7 1.35 6.24 24.01
N GLN A 8 1.39 5.05 24.64
CA GLN A 8 2.65 4.32 24.79
C GLN A 8 3.18 3.78 23.46
N LEU A 9 2.30 3.29 22.59
CA LEU A 9 2.69 2.84 21.25
C LEU A 9 3.31 3.97 20.43
N MET A 10 2.77 5.20 20.48
CA MET A 10 3.35 6.35 19.81
C MET A 10 4.77 6.67 20.33
N ASN A 11 5.00 6.54 21.63
CA ASN A 11 6.34 6.72 22.21
C ASN A 11 7.32 5.62 21.75
N GLU A 12 6.89 4.37 21.71
CA GLU A 12 7.70 3.27 21.17
C GLU A 12 7.99 3.46 19.68
N GLN A 13 7.01 3.92 18.91
CA GLN A 13 7.20 4.25 17.50
C GLN A 13 8.22 5.39 17.33
N LEU A 14 8.16 6.43 18.15
CA LEU A 14 9.14 7.52 18.12
C LEU A 14 10.55 7.01 18.48
N ARG A 15 10.65 6.13 19.47
CA ARG A 15 11.91 5.49 19.88
C ARG A 15 12.52 4.69 18.73
N MET A 16 11.70 3.93 18.00
CA MET A 16 12.14 3.17 16.82
C MET A 16 12.67 4.09 15.71
N MET A 17 12.13 5.31 15.59
CA MET A 17 12.55 6.30 14.60
C MET A 17 13.85 7.05 14.95
N ASN A 18 14.42 6.89 16.15
CA ASN A 18 15.60 7.65 16.59
C ASN A 18 16.76 7.61 15.59
N GLY A 19 17.13 6.41 15.10
CA GLY A 19 18.21 6.26 14.13
C GLY A 19 17.94 6.95 12.80
N ALA A 20 16.70 6.88 12.31
CA ALA A 20 16.29 7.56 11.08
C ALA A 20 16.31 9.09 11.23
N ILE A 21 15.83 9.61 12.37
CA ILE A 21 15.88 11.04 12.70
C ILE A 21 17.33 11.52 12.77
N ASP A 22 18.21 10.79 13.45
CA ASP A 22 19.61 11.17 13.57
C ASP A 22 20.35 11.13 12.22
N SER A 23 20.12 10.09 11.41
CA SER A 23 20.66 10.00 10.06
C SER A 23 20.19 11.16 9.18
N PHE A 24 18.90 11.48 9.19
CA PHE A 24 18.32 12.60 8.47
C PHE A 24 18.96 13.93 8.89
N LEU A 25 19.03 14.17 10.19
CA LEU A 25 19.58 15.40 10.73
C LEU A 25 21.09 15.53 10.46
N ASN A 26 21.85 14.43 10.45
CA ASN A 26 23.27 14.46 10.07
C ASN A 26 23.46 14.86 8.59
N SER A 27 22.61 14.36 7.69
CA SER A 27 22.56 14.80 6.29
C SER A 27 22.24 16.30 6.20
N TYR A 28 21.18 16.73 6.90
CA TYR A 28 20.74 18.12 6.92
C TYR A 28 21.84 19.08 7.40
N GLY A 29 22.56 18.72 8.45
CA GLY A 29 23.69 19.50 8.97
C GLY A 29 24.84 19.63 7.95
N THR A 30 25.09 18.59 7.15
CA THR A 30 26.19 18.54 6.17
C THR A 30 25.92 19.45 4.98
N HIS A 31 24.69 19.49 4.46
CA HIS A 31 24.39 20.23 3.23
C HIS A 31 24.07 21.74 3.46
N ARG A 32 24.29 22.30 4.66
CA ARG A 32 23.68 23.58 5.16
C ARG A 32 23.83 24.81 4.27
N GLY A 33 24.76 24.80 3.31
CA GLY A 33 25.00 25.89 2.36
C GLY A 33 24.20 25.86 1.05
N SER A 34 23.39 24.82 0.81
CA SER A 34 22.53 24.74 -0.39
C SER A 34 21.18 25.43 -0.16
N ASP A 35 20.60 26.03 -1.21
CA ASP A 35 19.29 26.70 -1.18
C ASP A 35 18.19 25.89 -0.45
N ASN A 36 17.21 26.60 0.14
CA ASN A 36 16.13 26.14 1.05
C ASN A 36 15.15 25.05 0.52
N GLN A 37 15.55 24.20 -0.42
CA GLN A 37 14.67 23.26 -1.14
C GLN A 37 15.30 21.86 -1.24
N ARG A 38 15.57 21.23 -0.09
CA ARG A 38 16.29 19.95 -0.01
C ARG A 38 15.64 18.88 0.86
N THR A 39 14.82 19.27 1.84
CA THR A 39 14.16 18.29 2.73
C THR A 39 13.07 17.53 1.98
N VAL A 40 13.21 16.20 1.96
CA VAL A 40 12.21 15.25 1.46
C VAL A 40 11.76 14.37 2.60
N ILE A 41 10.45 14.29 2.81
CA ILE A 41 9.83 13.32 3.71
C ILE A 41 9.14 12.27 2.84
N LEU A 42 9.60 11.02 2.86
CA LEU A 42 8.98 9.93 2.09
C LEU A 42 8.11 9.05 2.99
N LEU A 43 6.85 8.89 2.60
CA LEU A 43 5.92 7.92 3.13
C LEU A 43 5.80 6.73 2.16
N PRO A 44 6.28 5.53 2.52
CA PRO A 44 6.21 4.34 1.68
C PRO A 44 4.77 3.86 1.49
N GLY A 45 4.58 2.96 0.52
CA GLY A 45 3.29 2.37 0.18
C GLY A 45 2.76 1.40 1.22
N GLY A 46 1.55 0.88 0.97
CA GLY A 46 0.97 -0.18 1.78
C GLY A 46 1.91 -1.39 1.75
N MET A 47 2.15 -2.01 2.91
CA MET A 47 3.13 -3.09 3.05
C MET A 47 4.59 -2.70 2.72
N GLY A 48 4.86 -1.41 2.46
CA GLY A 48 6.18 -0.85 2.13
C GLY A 48 7.02 -0.42 3.34
N SER A 49 6.49 -0.57 4.55
CA SER A 49 7.20 -0.40 5.82
C SER A 49 7.52 -1.76 6.42
N GLU A 50 8.68 -1.92 7.06
CA GLU A 50 8.88 -3.05 7.97
C GLU A 50 8.06 -2.84 9.23
N LEU A 51 7.48 -3.90 9.79
CA LEU A 51 6.84 -3.90 11.09
C LEU A 51 7.62 -4.81 12.03
N ALA A 52 7.81 -4.36 13.26
CA ALA A 52 8.40 -5.12 14.33
C ALA A 52 7.42 -5.24 15.48
N ARG A 53 7.28 -6.44 16.06
CA ARG A 53 6.38 -6.73 17.17
C ARG A 53 7.18 -6.91 18.45
N ALA A 54 6.69 -6.32 19.54
CA ALA A 54 7.27 -6.47 20.85
C ALA A 54 7.18 -7.94 21.32
N THR A 55 8.21 -8.47 21.95
CA THR A 55 8.25 -9.88 22.39
C THR A 55 7.31 -10.19 23.57
N GLN A 56 6.73 -9.15 24.19
CA GLN A 56 5.82 -9.27 25.33
C GLN A 56 4.56 -8.41 25.15
N PRO A 57 3.40 -8.84 25.68
CA PRO A 57 2.17 -8.04 25.67
C PRO A 57 2.28 -6.76 26.49
N PHE A 58 1.48 -5.75 26.12
CA PHE A 58 1.31 -4.55 26.90
C PHE A 58 0.61 -4.86 28.24
N SER A 59 1.24 -4.48 29.35
CA SER A 59 0.75 -4.79 30.72
C SER A 59 0.11 -3.60 31.45
N GLY A 60 -0.03 -2.44 30.80
CA GLY A 60 -0.57 -1.22 31.44
C GLY A 60 0.45 -0.42 32.27
N ALA A 61 1.61 -0.98 32.59
CA ALA A 61 2.66 -0.25 33.32
C ALA A 61 3.40 0.73 32.40
N LEU A 62 3.61 1.96 32.89
CA LEU A 62 4.44 2.97 32.20
C LEU A 62 5.92 2.62 32.35
N GLY A 63 6.68 2.58 31.24
CA GLY A 63 8.15 2.61 31.25
C GLY A 63 8.89 1.28 31.12
N GLY A 64 8.30 0.25 30.53
CA GLY A 64 9.02 -0.98 30.19
C GLY A 64 9.88 -0.82 28.92
N SER A 65 11.10 -1.38 28.89
CA SER A 65 11.86 -1.54 27.66
C SER A 65 11.37 -2.78 26.91
N TYR A 66 10.78 -2.60 25.73
CA TYR A 66 10.39 -3.73 24.88
C TYR A 66 11.54 -4.14 23.97
N GLU A 67 11.73 -5.45 23.85
CA GLU A 67 12.48 -6.08 22.76
C GLU A 67 11.55 -6.33 21.58
N TYR A 68 12.08 -6.30 20.36
CA TYR A 68 11.30 -6.41 19.14
C TYR A 68 11.85 -7.48 18.22
N GLU A 69 10.94 -8.20 17.56
CA GLU A 69 11.25 -9.09 16.45
C GLU A 69 10.59 -8.60 15.16
N THR A 70 11.19 -8.93 14.01
CA THR A 70 10.57 -8.62 12.72
C THR A 70 9.28 -9.42 12.55
N LEU A 71 8.19 -8.68 12.33
CA LEU A 71 6.87 -9.20 11.99
C LEU A 71 6.66 -9.16 10.47
N TRP A 72 7.00 -8.02 9.85
CA TRP A 72 6.87 -7.80 8.41
C TRP A 72 8.09 -7.03 7.89
N VAL A 73 8.70 -7.35 6.75
CA VAL A 73 8.57 -8.62 6.01
C VAL A 73 9.72 -9.53 6.43
N ASP A 74 9.42 -10.75 6.87
CA ASP A 74 10.41 -11.82 7.02
C ASP A 74 10.01 -12.94 6.05
N LEU A 75 10.70 -13.03 4.91
CA LEU A 75 10.34 -13.96 3.85
C LEU A 75 10.45 -15.41 4.29
N LYS A 76 11.41 -15.74 5.16
CA LYS A 76 11.53 -17.10 5.69
C LYS A 76 10.35 -17.42 6.59
N LYS A 77 10.01 -16.53 7.53
CA LYS A 77 8.80 -16.71 8.36
C LYS A 77 7.54 -16.79 7.51
N ILE A 78 7.39 -15.96 6.47
CA ILE A 78 6.23 -16.01 5.57
C ILE A 78 6.13 -17.36 4.88
N PHE A 79 7.19 -17.81 4.20
CA PHE A 79 7.09 -19.03 3.40
C PHE A 79 7.17 -20.33 4.22
N LEU A 80 7.74 -20.32 5.43
CA LEU A 80 7.98 -21.53 6.23
C LEU A 80 7.13 -21.60 7.50
N ASP A 81 6.92 -20.46 8.17
CA ASP A 81 6.31 -20.40 9.51
C ASP A 81 4.95 -19.72 9.52
N GLN A 82 4.35 -19.58 8.34
CA GLN A 82 3.07 -18.92 8.15
C GLN A 82 3.04 -17.49 8.73
N GLY A 83 4.16 -16.76 8.68
CA GLY A 83 4.36 -15.46 9.34
C GLY A 83 3.30 -14.40 9.04
N ALA A 84 2.68 -14.41 7.85
CA ALA A 84 1.52 -13.56 7.55
C ALA A 84 0.33 -13.73 8.52
N LEU A 85 0.12 -14.91 9.12
CA LEU A 85 -0.92 -15.13 10.14
C LEU A 85 -0.68 -14.28 11.40
N LEU A 86 0.56 -13.92 11.67
CA LEU A 86 0.93 -13.09 12.81
C LEU A 86 0.52 -11.62 12.63
N MET A 87 -0.02 -11.21 11.47
CA MET A 87 -0.41 -9.82 11.23
C MET A 87 -1.79 -9.45 11.80
N GLN A 88 -2.52 -10.41 12.35
CA GLN A 88 -3.88 -10.26 12.83
C GLN A 88 -4.02 -9.09 13.84
N MET A 89 -5.16 -8.42 13.77
CA MET A 89 -5.54 -7.34 14.68
C MET A 89 -6.84 -7.65 15.44
N ASP A 90 -7.04 -6.95 16.55
CA ASP A 90 -8.28 -6.82 17.32
C ASP A 90 -8.61 -5.32 17.43
N GLY A 91 -9.42 -4.81 16.50
CA GLY A 91 -9.60 -3.36 16.36
C GLY A 91 -8.33 -2.70 15.84
N ASN A 92 -7.97 -1.57 16.46
CA ASN A 92 -6.69 -0.89 16.22
C ASN A 92 -5.55 -1.43 17.11
N VAL A 93 -5.74 -2.57 17.77
CA VAL A 93 -4.73 -3.19 18.63
C VAL A 93 -4.28 -4.50 17.99
N ASP A 94 -3.04 -4.86 18.27
CA ASP A 94 -2.50 -6.17 17.93
C ASP A 94 -3.32 -7.29 18.58
N ASP A 95 -3.58 -8.41 17.88
CA ASP A 95 -4.39 -9.52 18.41
C ASP A 95 -3.83 -10.13 19.70
N ARG A 96 -2.51 -10.09 19.87
CA ARG A 96 -1.79 -10.55 21.08
C ARG A 96 -1.55 -9.44 22.09
N LYS A 97 -2.10 -8.24 21.84
CA LYS A 97 -1.90 -7.03 22.64
C LYS A 97 -0.42 -6.65 22.79
N GLN A 98 0.42 -7.05 21.83
CA GLN A 98 1.83 -6.65 21.77
C GLN A 98 1.91 -5.30 21.04
N PHE A 99 2.94 -4.50 21.32
CA PHE A 99 3.17 -3.31 20.49
C PHE A 99 3.71 -3.74 19.13
N VAL A 100 3.18 -3.16 18.07
CA VAL A 100 3.75 -3.29 16.73
C VAL A 100 4.09 -1.91 16.21
N VAL A 101 5.36 -1.71 15.91
CA VAL A 101 5.91 -0.44 15.44
C VAL A 101 6.50 -0.64 14.04
N ALA A 102 6.45 0.41 13.24
CA ALA A 102 7.15 0.43 11.97
C ALA A 102 8.66 0.64 12.18
N ASN A 103 9.47 -0.20 11.56
CA ASN A 103 10.93 -0.18 11.62
C ASN A 103 11.53 0.39 10.32
N GLY A 104 11.01 1.53 9.88
CA GLY A 104 11.42 2.16 8.63
C GLY A 104 10.86 1.48 7.36
N PRO A 105 11.40 1.80 6.18
CA PRO A 105 10.99 1.19 4.92
C PRO A 105 11.44 -0.27 4.82
N LEU A 106 10.82 -1.05 3.92
CA LEU A 106 11.29 -2.39 3.57
C LEU A 106 12.78 -2.39 3.17
N ARG A 107 13.59 -3.06 3.99
CA ARG A 107 15.05 -3.25 3.85
C ARG A 107 15.52 -4.62 4.39
N ASN A 108 14.69 -5.66 4.30
CA ASN A 108 15.02 -6.99 4.83
C ASN A 108 15.42 -7.96 3.71
N CYS A 109 16.54 -8.66 3.91
CA CYS A 109 17.17 -9.73 3.12
C CYS A 109 17.38 -9.42 1.63
N ALA A 110 16.28 -9.20 0.94
CA ALA A 110 16.15 -9.12 -0.49
C ALA A 110 15.22 -8.01 -1.00
N LEU A 111 14.39 -7.41 -0.15
CA LEU A 111 13.41 -6.41 -0.53
C LEU A 111 13.87 -5.01 -0.16
N HIS A 112 14.21 -4.23 -1.19
CA HIS A 112 14.72 -2.87 -1.07
C HIS A 112 14.08 -1.92 -2.10
N PRO A 113 12.73 -1.79 -2.13
CA PRO A 113 12.01 -1.06 -3.17
C PRO A 113 12.28 0.45 -3.20
N TYR A 114 12.99 0.99 -2.20
CA TYR A 114 13.27 2.42 -2.04
C TYR A 114 14.77 2.75 -2.02
N ASP A 115 15.65 1.78 -2.24
CA ASP A 115 17.10 2.03 -2.20
C ASP A 115 17.57 2.87 -3.39
N GLY A 116 16.99 2.70 -4.58
CA GLY A 116 17.29 3.54 -5.74
C GLY A 116 16.92 5.00 -5.50
N PHE A 117 15.74 5.26 -4.93
CA PHE A 117 15.29 6.59 -4.51
C PHE A 117 16.15 7.16 -3.40
N THR A 118 16.54 6.35 -2.40
CA THR A 118 17.46 6.79 -1.33
C THR A 118 18.79 7.23 -1.91
N ASN A 119 19.40 6.41 -2.76
CA ASN A 119 20.67 6.74 -3.40
C ASN A 119 20.55 7.98 -4.28
N TRP A 120 19.44 8.11 -5.00
CA TRP A 120 19.14 9.29 -5.79
C TRP A 120 19.04 10.57 -4.98
N CYS A 121 18.36 10.55 -3.82
CA CYS A 121 18.35 11.68 -2.90
C CYS A 121 19.77 12.06 -2.47
N ASN A 122 20.57 11.06 -2.09
CA ASN A 122 21.95 11.28 -1.63
C ASN A 122 22.81 11.97 -2.71
N VAL A 123 22.82 11.46 -3.94
CA VAL A 123 23.66 12.05 -5.02
C VAL A 123 23.17 13.42 -5.49
N ASN A 124 21.89 13.73 -5.32
CA ASN A 124 21.31 15.04 -5.66
C ASN A 124 21.30 16.02 -4.46
N GLY A 125 21.92 15.66 -3.33
CA GLY A 125 22.00 16.52 -2.14
C GLY A 125 20.61 16.86 -1.58
N LEU A 126 19.73 15.86 -1.51
CA LEU A 126 18.41 15.93 -0.87
C LEU A 126 18.48 15.26 0.50
N ASP A 127 17.99 15.95 1.52
CA ASP A 127 17.94 15.43 2.89
C ASP A 127 16.67 14.60 3.05
N LEU A 128 16.82 13.28 3.07
CA LEU A 128 15.71 12.33 3.08
C LEU A 128 15.40 11.85 4.50
N LEU A 129 14.17 12.11 4.96
CA LEU A 129 13.55 11.42 6.09
C LEU A 129 12.53 10.42 5.54
N MET A 130 12.86 9.13 5.55
CA MET A 130 11.93 8.08 5.17
C MET A 130 11.22 7.54 6.43
N VAL A 131 9.89 7.59 6.43
CA VAL A 131 9.10 7.28 7.62
C VAL A 131 8.28 6.02 7.41
N GLY A 132 8.71 4.93 8.04
CA GLY A 132 7.88 3.74 8.14
C GLY A 132 6.63 4.02 8.96
N TRP A 133 5.54 3.34 8.65
CA TRP A 133 4.25 3.49 9.32
C TRP A 133 3.47 2.16 9.32
N ASP A 134 2.56 1.98 10.28
CA ASP A 134 1.75 0.76 10.40
C ASP A 134 0.53 0.85 9.49
N PHE A 135 0.68 0.26 8.30
CA PHE A 135 -0.33 0.21 7.24
C PHE A 135 -1.54 -0.65 7.59
N ARG A 136 -1.50 -1.40 8.70
CA ARG A 136 -2.63 -2.19 9.14
C ARG A 136 -3.69 -1.33 9.80
N ARG A 137 -3.30 -0.26 10.51
CA ARG A 137 -4.15 0.59 11.36
C ARG A 137 -4.95 1.62 10.55
N ASP A 138 -5.96 2.19 11.22
CA ASP A 138 -6.66 3.38 10.77
C ASP A 138 -5.73 4.57 10.47
N ALA A 139 -6.20 5.46 9.59
CA ALA A 139 -5.48 6.65 9.15
C ALA A 139 -5.16 7.62 10.30
N ASP A 140 -6.13 7.86 11.19
CA ASP A 140 -6.04 8.92 12.20
C ASP A 140 -4.84 8.72 13.14
N TRP A 141 -4.57 7.48 13.55
CA TRP A 141 -3.44 7.19 14.43
C TRP A 141 -2.11 7.56 13.77
N ASN A 142 -1.93 7.17 12.51
CA ASN A 142 -0.72 7.46 11.72
C ASN A 142 -0.55 8.98 11.50
N VAL A 143 -1.62 9.69 11.15
CA VAL A 143 -1.59 11.15 10.95
C VAL A 143 -1.22 11.89 12.23
N ASN A 144 -1.83 11.52 13.36
CA ASN A 144 -1.57 12.15 14.66
C ASN A 144 -0.14 11.89 15.12
N PHE A 145 0.37 10.65 14.98
CA PHE A 145 1.77 10.35 15.29
C PHE A 145 2.73 11.25 14.49
N LEU A 146 2.50 11.40 13.18
CA LEU A 146 3.36 12.22 12.33
C LEU A 146 3.32 13.70 12.71
N LEU A 147 2.12 14.28 12.83
CA LEU A 147 1.94 15.72 13.02
C LEU A 147 2.21 16.18 14.45
N ASP A 148 1.79 15.40 15.46
CA ASP A 148 1.77 15.83 16.85
C ASP A 148 3.01 15.34 17.63
N LEU A 149 3.72 14.33 17.12
CA LEU A 149 4.88 13.74 17.80
C LEU A 149 6.16 13.74 16.95
N LEU A 150 6.16 13.09 15.78
CA LEU A 150 7.37 12.91 14.99
C LEU A 150 7.95 14.23 14.48
N PHE A 151 7.18 15.02 13.73
CA PHE A 151 7.70 16.26 13.14
C PHE A 151 8.12 17.28 14.20
N PRO A 152 7.35 17.51 15.29
CA PRO A 152 7.80 18.34 16.40
C PRO A 152 9.12 17.86 17.03
N GLU A 153 9.32 16.56 17.19
CA GLU A 153 10.57 16.02 17.73
C GLU A 153 11.76 16.24 16.80
N VAL A 154 11.57 16.09 15.48
CA VAL A 154 12.61 16.39 14.48
C VAL A 154 13.01 17.87 14.54
N THR A 155 12.02 18.77 14.58
CA THR A 155 12.24 20.21 14.72
C THR A 155 12.99 20.53 16.01
N ARG A 156 12.56 19.97 17.15
CA ARG A 156 13.20 20.16 18.46
C ARG A 156 14.67 19.72 18.43
N ARG A 157 14.97 18.53 17.92
CA ARG A 157 16.36 18.02 17.83
C ARG A 157 17.23 18.83 16.88
N ALA A 158 16.69 19.40 15.81
CA ALA A 158 17.43 20.30 14.94
C ALA A 158 17.76 21.62 15.67
N GLN A 159 16.79 22.18 16.39
CA GLN A 159 16.97 23.42 17.17
C GLN A 159 17.98 23.25 18.30
N ASP A 160 17.99 22.09 19.00
CA ASP A 160 19.00 21.75 20.01
C ASP A 160 20.42 21.73 19.43
N ARG A 161 20.56 21.42 18.13
CA ARG A 161 21.84 21.46 17.39
C ARG A 161 22.16 22.85 16.84
N GLY A 162 21.33 23.87 17.12
CA GLY A 162 21.49 25.24 16.63
C GLY A 162 21.17 25.39 15.14
N TRP A 163 20.34 24.50 14.59
CA TRP A 163 19.96 24.51 13.18
C TRP A 163 18.55 25.08 12.96
N PRO A 164 18.25 25.62 11.77
CA PRO A 164 16.89 25.98 11.39
C PRO A 164 15.95 24.76 11.41
N ASP A 165 14.65 25.02 11.45
CA ASP A 165 13.63 23.97 11.39
C ASP A 165 13.68 23.25 10.03
N PRO A 166 14.06 21.96 9.96
CA PRO A 166 14.15 21.22 8.71
C PRO A 166 12.77 20.92 8.11
N MET A 167 11.69 21.01 8.89
CA MET A 167 10.32 20.76 8.43
C MET A 167 9.72 21.98 7.72
N GLN A 168 10.26 23.18 7.97
CA GLN A 168 9.83 24.39 7.28
C GLN A 168 10.24 24.35 5.81
N GLY A 169 9.26 24.43 4.90
CA GLY A 169 9.51 24.35 3.46
C GLY A 169 9.82 22.93 2.94
N ALA A 170 9.58 21.90 3.75
CA ALA A 170 9.78 20.52 3.34
C ALA A 170 8.87 20.11 2.16
N THR A 171 9.32 19.10 1.42
CA THR A 171 8.53 18.39 0.41
C THR A 171 8.12 17.05 0.99
N ILE A 172 6.81 16.77 1.05
CA ILE A 172 6.30 15.46 1.45
C ILE A 172 5.96 14.64 0.20
N VAL A 173 6.43 13.41 0.15
CA VAL A 173 6.22 12.48 -0.97
C VAL A 173 5.57 11.22 -0.43
N GLY A 174 4.50 10.77 -1.06
CA GLY A 174 3.81 9.53 -0.71
C GLY A 174 3.74 8.58 -1.90
N HIS A 175 4.22 7.36 -1.73
CA HIS A 175 4.09 6.30 -2.72
C HIS A 175 2.85 5.46 -2.43
N SER A 176 2.05 5.11 -3.44
CA SER A 176 0.91 4.19 -3.29
C SER A 176 0.01 4.63 -2.12
N PHE A 177 -0.28 3.73 -1.17
CA PHE A 177 -1.05 4.01 0.04
C PHE A 177 -0.45 5.13 0.91
N GLY A 178 0.88 5.30 0.92
CA GLY A 178 1.54 6.42 1.60
C GLY A 178 1.13 7.79 1.04
N GLY A 179 0.68 7.88 -0.22
CA GLY A 179 0.11 9.11 -0.75
C GLY A 179 -1.31 9.41 -0.25
N MET A 180 -2.08 8.40 0.18
CA MET A 180 -3.31 8.64 0.93
C MET A 180 -2.99 9.26 2.30
N LEU A 181 -1.89 8.82 2.94
CA LEU A 181 -1.41 9.43 4.17
C LEU A 181 -0.97 10.89 3.98
N VAL A 182 -0.30 11.22 2.87
CA VAL A 182 -0.05 12.61 2.45
C VAL A 182 -1.38 13.38 2.36
N LYS A 183 -2.39 12.81 1.70
CA LYS A 183 -3.69 13.47 1.53
C LYS A 183 -4.40 13.71 2.86
N TRP A 184 -4.40 12.75 3.78
CA TRP A 184 -4.97 12.92 5.12
C TRP A 184 -4.25 14.00 5.92
N ILE A 185 -2.92 14.11 5.83
CA ILE A 185 -2.15 15.20 6.43
C ILE A 185 -2.57 16.56 5.83
N LEU A 186 -2.66 16.66 4.50
CA LEU A 186 -3.06 17.90 3.84
C LEU A 186 -4.49 18.35 4.19
N ASN A 187 -5.39 17.41 4.51
CA ASN A 187 -6.73 17.77 5.00
C ASN A 187 -6.67 18.52 6.35
N LYS A 188 -5.61 18.32 7.16
CA LYS A 188 -5.31 19.10 8.37
C LYS A 188 -4.64 20.45 8.02
N HIS A 189 -5.15 21.14 6.99
CA HIS A 189 -4.57 22.36 6.40
C HIS A 189 -4.31 23.50 7.41
N GLN A 190 -5.00 23.52 8.55
CA GLN A 190 -4.78 24.50 9.62
C GLN A 190 -3.54 24.20 10.49
N HIS A 191 -3.07 22.95 10.48
CA HIS A 191 -1.90 22.52 11.24
C HIS A 191 -0.65 23.30 10.78
N PRO A 192 0.22 23.79 11.70
CA PRO A 192 1.39 24.59 11.34
C PRO A 192 2.30 23.94 10.30
N PHE A 193 2.53 22.62 10.41
CA PHE A 193 3.31 21.85 9.43
C PHE A 193 2.74 22.00 8.01
N CYS A 194 1.44 21.79 7.82
CA CYS A 194 0.81 21.84 6.49
C CYS A 194 0.88 23.24 5.86
N ARG A 195 0.77 24.30 6.67
CA ARG A 195 0.94 25.68 6.20
C ARG A 195 2.37 25.96 5.73
N GLN A 196 3.36 25.38 6.41
CA GLN A 196 4.78 25.56 6.11
C GLN A 196 5.33 24.58 5.05
N LEU A 197 4.60 23.51 4.72
CA LEU A 197 4.94 22.64 3.60
C LEU A 197 5.09 23.46 2.33
N ARG A 198 6.12 23.17 1.54
CA ARG A 198 6.29 23.79 0.24
C ARG A 198 5.54 23.03 -0.84
N LEU A 199 5.64 21.71 -0.81
CA LEU A 199 5.20 20.83 -1.88
C LEU A 199 4.73 19.49 -1.29
N ALA A 200 3.71 18.92 -1.91
CA ALA A 200 3.27 17.56 -1.67
C ALA A 200 3.19 16.80 -2.99
N ILE A 201 3.77 15.61 -3.05
CA ILE A 201 3.78 14.78 -4.26
C ILE A 201 3.25 13.39 -3.91
N THR A 202 2.35 12.86 -4.72
CA THR A 202 1.90 11.47 -4.61
C THR A 202 2.30 10.69 -5.85
N VAL A 203 2.73 9.44 -5.70
CA VAL A 203 3.19 8.58 -6.79
C VAL A 203 2.39 7.28 -6.79
N GLY A 204 1.59 7.05 -7.84
CA GLY A 204 0.76 5.84 -7.97
C GLY A 204 -0.29 5.70 -6.87
N THR A 205 -0.82 6.79 -6.34
CA THR A 205 -1.69 6.75 -5.15
C THR A 205 -3.14 6.41 -5.48
N PRO A 206 -3.76 5.39 -4.85
CA PRO A 206 -5.12 4.97 -5.16
C PRO A 206 -6.17 5.89 -4.51
N PHE A 207 -6.32 7.13 -4.99
CA PHE A 207 -7.29 8.08 -4.45
C PHE A 207 -8.74 7.58 -4.52
N TYR A 208 -9.02 6.71 -5.49
CA TYR A 208 -10.34 6.12 -5.73
C TYR A 208 -10.29 4.58 -5.69
N GLY A 209 -9.27 4.02 -5.05
CA GLY A 209 -9.12 2.60 -4.79
C GLY A 209 -8.74 1.71 -5.97
N ASN A 210 -8.80 0.41 -5.73
CA ASN A 210 -8.61 -0.69 -6.68
C ASN A 210 -9.40 -1.94 -6.19
N PRO A 211 -9.66 -2.94 -7.04
CA PRO A 211 -10.49 -4.08 -6.66
C PRO A 211 -9.73 -5.18 -5.90
N GLY A 212 -8.40 -5.06 -5.79
CA GLY A 212 -7.54 -6.11 -5.24
C GLY A 212 -7.91 -6.48 -3.80
N GLN A 213 -8.27 -5.50 -2.97
CA GLN A 213 -8.61 -5.80 -1.58
C GLN A 213 -9.98 -6.45 -1.41
N THR A 214 -10.96 -6.07 -2.23
CA THR A 214 -12.26 -6.75 -2.30
C THR A 214 -12.08 -8.21 -2.76
N GLU A 215 -11.23 -8.44 -3.78
CA GLU A 215 -10.92 -9.78 -4.30
C GLU A 215 -10.36 -10.72 -3.22
N ARG A 216 -9.44 -10.24 -2.38
CA ARG A 216 -8.80 -11.03 -1.32
C ARG A 216 -9.77 -11.58 -0.26
N PHE A 217 -10.95 -10.99 -0.09
CA PHE A 217 -11.98 -11.57 0.78
C PHE A 217 -12.62 -12.84 0.22
N PHE A 218 -12.56 -13.04 -1.09
CA PHE A 218 -13.10 -14.24 -1.74
C PHE A 218 -12.01 -15.26 -1.98
N VAL A 219 -10.87 -14.86 -2.54
CA VAL A 219 -9.83 -15.80 -3.00
C VAL A 219 -8.60 -15.88 -2.11
N SER A 220 -8.57 -15.12 -0.99
CA SER A 220 -7.41 -15.00 -0.09
C SER A 220 -6.20 -14.36 -0.78
N GLU A 221 -4.99 -14.63 -0.32
CA GLU A 221 -3.74 -14.18 -0.94
C GLU A 221 -2.88 -15.36 -1.38
N PRO A 222 -3.03 -15.85 -2.63
CA PRO A 222 -2.31 -17.02 -3.11
C PRO A 222 -0.79 -16.80 -3.23
N ALA A 223 -0.31 -15.55 -3.29
CA ALA A 223 1.12 -15.27 -3.37
C ALA A 223 1.88 -15.63 -2.07
N LEU A 224 1.18 -15.82 -0.94
CA LEU A 224 1.79 -16.29 0.32
C LEU A 224 2.25 -17.75 0.24
N GLY A 225 1.70 -18.54 -0.68
CA GLY A 225 2.14 -19.90 -0.97
C GLY A 225 1.25 -21.00 -0.37
N PRO A 226 1.60 -22.26 -0.64
CA PRO A 226 0.71 -23.42 -0.46
C PRO A 226 0.58 -23.89 0.99
N LEU A 227 1.45 -23.44 1.91
CA LEU A 227 1.44 -23.88 3.31
C LEU A 227 0.38 -23.16 4.16
N TYR A 228 -0.35 -22.19 3.59
CA TYR A 228 -1.34 -21.41 4.31
C TYR A 228 -2.74 -22.02 4.21
N ASN A 229 -3.47 -21.98 5.32
CA ASN A 229 -4.92 -22.07 5.27
C ASN A 229 -5.48 -20.73 4.75
N LEU A 230 -6.08 -20.76 3.56
CA LEU A 230 -6.62 -19.57 2.89
C LEU A 230 -7.75 -18.89 3.68
N ASP A 231 -8.47 -19.64 4.50
CA ASP A 231 -9.53 -19.11 5.37
C ASP A 231 -8.96 -18.28 6.52
N GLU A 232 -7.89 -18.76 7.14
CA GLU A 232 -7.19 -18.02 8.21
C GLU A 232 -6.54 -16.76 7.66
N ILE A 233 -5.94 -16.82 6.48
CA ILE A 233 -5.40 -15.62 5.82
C ILE A 233 -6.49 -14.62 5.48
N THR A 234 -7.64 -15.07 4.96
CA THR A 234 -8.76 -14.17 4.70
C THR A 234 -9.27 -13.50 5.98
N LYS A 235 -9.29 -14.24 7.11
CA LYS A 235 -9.57 -13.65 8.43
C LYS A 235 -8.55 -12.58 8.80
N VAL A 236 -7.25 -12.87 8.69
CA VAL A 236 -6.20 -11.88 8.99
C VAL A 236 -6.36 -10.63 8.13
N ILE A 237 -6.54 -10.78 6.82
CA ILE A 237 -6.76 -9.66 5.89
C ILE A 237 -7.97 -8.82 6.32
N ALA A 238 -9.07 -9.47 6.70
CA ALA A 238 -10.28 -8.79 7.16
C ALA A 238 -10.07 -8.07 8.50
N THR A 239 -9.14 -8.52 9.34
CA THR A 239 -8.82 -7.79 10.58
C THR A 239 -8.03 -6.51 10.39
N LEU A 240 -7.48 -6.21 9.20
CA LEU A 240 -6.62 -5.04 8.97
C LEU A 240 -7.46 -3.79 8.61
N PRO A 241 -7.74 -2.84 9.53
CA PRO A 241 -8.70 -1.77 9.24
C PRO A 241 -8.24 -0.83 8.11
N GLY A 242 -6.94 -0.55 8.00
CA GLY A 242 -6.40 0.34 6.97
C GLY A 242 -6.70 -0.11 5.54
N GLY A 243 -6.81 -1.43 5.30
CA GLY A 243 -7.10 -1.99 3.98
C GLY A 243 -8.48 -1.63 3.43
N PHE A 244 -9.45 -1.31 4.29
CA PHE A 244 -10.82 -0.98 3.87
C PHE A 244 -10.89 0.36 3.13
N SER A 245 -9.93 1.27 3.34
CA SER A 245 -9.86 2.54 2.60
C SER A 245 -9.42 2.38 1.13
N LEU A 246 -9.03 1.17 0.70
CA LEU A 246 -8.47 0.91 -0.63
C LEU A 246 -9.47 0.35 -1.65
N PHE A 247 -10.73 0.12 -1.26
CA PHE A 247 -11.77 -0.31 -2.21
C PHE A 247 -12.08 0.80 -3.22
N PHE A 248 -12.68 0.41 -4.35
CA PHE A 248 -13.17 1.41 -5.29
C PHE A 248 -14.10 2.43 -4.63
N LEU A 249 -14.03 3.68 -5.09
CA LEU A 249 -14.92 4.76 -4.67
C LEU A 249 -16.40 4.35 -4.64
N ASP A 250 -17.17 4.90 -3.71
CA ASP A 250 -18.63 4.72 -3.69
C ASP A 250 -19.35 5.54 -4.77
N SER A 251 -20.62 5.22 -4.99
CA SER A 251 -21.46 5.84 -6.01
C SER A 251 -21.62 7.34 -5.82
N ASP A 252 -21.75 7.82 -4.58
CA ASP A 252 -21.92 9.25 -4.30
C ASP A 252 -20.65 10.02 -4.68
N THR A 253 -19.48 9.47 -4.36
CA THR A 253 -18.19 10.06 -4.70
C THR A 253 -17.94 10.04 -6.21
N TYR A 254 -18.35 8.97 -6.90
CA TYR A 254 -18.33 8.94 -8.37
C TYR A 254 -19.22 10.05 -8.94
N ASP A 255 -20.49 10.13 -8.52
CA ASP A 255 -21.43 11.12 -9.07
C ASP A 255 -20.98 12.56 -8.79
N ALA A 256 -20.41 12.81 -7.60
CA ALA A 256 -19.88 14.13 -7.23
C ALA A 256 -18.66 14.55 -8.06
N ASN A 257 -17.86 13.60 -8.55
CA ASN A 257 -16.63 13.86 -9.33
C ASN A 257 -16.75 13.43 -10.80
N ARG A 258 -17.96 13.05 -11.24
CA ARG A 258 -18.20 12.39 -12.54
C ARG A 258 -17.66 13.21 -13.70
N GLY A 259 -17.94 14.50 -13.72
CA GLY A 259 -17.49 15.39 -14.80
C GLY A 259 -15.96 15.46 -14.90
N GLN A 260 -15.25 15.42 -13.78
CA GLN A 260 -13.78 15.43 -13.75
C GLN A 260 -13.19 14.06 -14.08
N LEU A 261 -13.82 12.97 -13.66
CA LEU A 261 -13.39 11.59 -13.93
C LEU A 261 -13.61 11.19 -15.40
N GLU A 262 -14.79 11.48 -15.94
CA GLU A 262 -15.12 11.30 -17.37
C GLU A 262 -14.33 12.28 -18.25
N GLY A 263 -14.03 13.47 -17.73
CA GLY A 263 -13.29 14.51 -18.44
C GLY A 263 -11.76 14.40 -18.37
N ASP A 264 -11.19 13.32 -17.81
CA ASP A 264 -9.74 13.11 -17.86
C ASP A 264 -9.28 13.02 -19.32
N PRO A 265 -8.36 13.89 -19.77
CA PRO A 265 -7.98 13.95 -21.18
C PRO A 265 -7.17 12.73 -21.64
N GLU A 266 -6.58 11.95 -20.72
CA GLU A 266 -5.75 10.80 -21.08
C GLU A 266 -6.38 9.46 -20.69
N PHE A 267 -7.00 9.35 -19.52
CA PHE A 267 -7.57 8.10 -19.00
C PHE A 267 -8.94 8.34 -18.34
N PRO A 268 -9.99 8.61 -19.13
CA PRO A 268 -11.32 8.87 -18.61
C PRO A 268 -11.93 7.62 -17.96
N LEU A 269 -12.69 7.82 -16.90
CA LEU A 269 -13.56 6.81 -16.31
C LEU A 269 -15.01 7.12 -16.73
N ASP A 270 -15.50 6.40 -17.74
CA ASP A 270 -16.78 6.64 -18.44
C ASP A 270 -18.03 6.12 -17.71
N ARG A 271 -17.83 5.31 -16.66
CA ARG A 271 -18.90 4.74 -15.82
C ARG A 271 -18.38 4.36 -14.44
N TYR A 272 -19.31 4.09 -13.54
CA TYR A 272 -18.99 3.56 -12.22
C TYR A 272 -18.25 2.21 -12.34
N PRO A 273 -17.10 2.02 -11.65
CA PRO A 273 -16.18 0.91 -11.94
C PRO A 273 -16.57 -0.43 -11.28
N SER A 274 -17.66 -0.49 -10.51
CA SER A 274 -18.13 -1.69 -9.83
C SER A 274 -19.62 -1.92 -10.08
N PHE A 275 -19.97 -3.01 -10.74
CA PHE A 275 -21.34 -3.28 -11.19
C PHE A 275 -21.75 -4.74 -10.98
N ASP A 276 -23.06 -5.00 -11.00
CA ASP A 276 -23.62 -6.31 -10.70
C ASP A 276 -23.34 -7.35 -11.80
N SER A 277 -23.29 -8.63 -11.40
CA SER A 277 -23.04 -9.73 -12.34
C SER A 277 -24.17 -9.97 -13.32
N ASP A 278 -25.40 -9.75 -12.89
CA ASP A 278 -26.61 -10.12 -13.62
C ASP A 278 -27.17 -8.90 -14.38
N ASP A 279 -27.04 -7.69 -13.83
CA ASP A 279 -27.42 -6.43 -14.48
C ASP A 279 -26.34 -5.35 -14.36
N ARG A 280 -25.66 -5.07 -15.47
CA ARG A 280 -24.58 -4.07 -15.54
C ARG A 280 -25.04 -2.63 -15.29
N ALA A 281 -26.34 -2.35 -15.34
CA ALA A 281 -26.87 -1.03 -14.98
C ALA A 281 -26.92 -0.81 -13.45
N ILE A 282 -26.86 -1.89 -12.66
CA ILE A 282 -26.84 -1.83 -11.20
C ILE A 282 -25.40 -1.61 -10.73
N ARG A 283 -25.18 -0.46 -10.10
CA ARG A 283 -23.93 -0.14 -9.40
C ARG A 283 -23.83 -0.97 -8.12
N VAL A 284 -22.66 -1.54 -7.86
CA VAL A 284 -22.39 -2.28 -6.62
C VAL A 284 -21.32 -1.54 -5.83
N ASP A 285 -21.74 -0.87 -4.76
CA ASP A 285 -20.84 -0.09 -3.90
C ASP A 285 -20.08 -1.00 -2.92
N PRO A 286 -18.75 -1.04 -2.95
CA PRO A 286 -17.97 -1.88 -2.03
C PRO A 286 -18.05 -1.45 -0.57
N TYR A 287 -18.57 -0.26 -0.28
CA TYR A 287 -18.80 0.21 1.08
C TYR A 287 -20.21 -0.03 1.60
N MET A 288 -21.10 -0.58 0.76
CA MET A 288 -22.46 -0.94 1.14
C MET A 288 -22.51 -2.46 1.31
N GLN A 289 -22.74 -2.90 2.54
CA GLN A 289 -23.16 -4.26 2.78
C GLN A 289 -24.65 -4.33 2.49
N ASP A 290 -25.04 -4.96 1.37
CA ASP A 290 -26.38 -5.53 1.27
C ASP A 290 -26.36 -6.79 2.15
N PRO A 291 -27.01 -6.76 3.33
CA PRO A 291 -26.78 -7.77 4.35
C PRO A 291 -27.17 -9.17 3.88
N ASP A 292 -28.08 -9.30 2.93
CA ASP A 292 -28.33 -10.48 2.10
C ASP A 292 -29.13 -10.02 0.87
N ASN A 293 -29.11 -10.75 -0.25
CA ASN A 293 -30.07 -10.52 -1.34
C ASN A 293 -31.49 -10.72 -0.76
N PRO A 294 -32.42 -9.75 -0.87
CA PRO A 294 -33.77 -9.92 -0.36
C PRO A 294 -34.51 -11.14 -0.96
N GLY A 295 -34.06 -11.65 -2.12
CA GLY A 295 -34.56 -12.87 -2.74
C GLY A 295 -34.02 -14.18 -2.14
N SER A 296 -32.93 -14.16 -1.37
CA SER A 296 -32.36 -15.35 -0.70
C SER A 296 -31.46 -14.98 0.50
N PRO A 297 -31.74 -15.47 1.72
CA PRO A 297 -30.95 -15.18 2.93
C PRO A 297 -29.59 -15.88 3.01
N ASN A 298 -29.24 -16.66 1.97
CA ASN A 298 -27.95 -17.32 1.85
C ASN A 298 -27.00 -16.58 0.89
N LEU A 299 -27.50 -15.59 0.16
CA LEU A 299 -26.74 -14.83 -0.82
C LEU A 299 -26.29 -13.50 -0.24
N CYS A 300 -25.00 -13.23 -0.24
CA CYS A 300 -24.43 -11.98 0.25
C CYS A 300 -23.39 -11.42 -0.71
N ARG A 301 -23.04 -10.13 -0.56
CA ARG A 301 -21.90 -9.54 -1.28
C ARG A 301 -20.57 -9.89 -0.63
N TYR A 302 -20.50 -9.84 0.69
CA TYR A 302 -19.32 -10.22 1.46
C TYR A 302 -19.58 -11.47 2.29
N PRO A 303 -18.66 -12.45 2.33
CA PRO A 303 -18.79 -13.66 3.12
C PRO A 303 -18.51 -13.40 4.63
N ILE A 304 -19.33 -12.55 5.27
CA ILE A 304 -19.16 -12.03 6.65
C ILE A 304 -19.40 -13.08 7.73
N ARG A 305 -19.98 -14.23 7.37
CA ARG A 305 -20.21 -15.36 8.28
C ARG A 305 -18.93 -16.18 8.55
N GLY A 306 -17.80 -15.76 7.99
CA GLY A 306 -16.57 -16.54 8.01
C GLY A 306 -16.73 -17.89 7.28
N PRO A 307 -15.67 -18.70 7.22
CA PRO A 307 -15.72 -20.03 6.61
C PRO A 307 -16.36 -21.08 7.51
N GLN A 308 -16.59 -20.78 8.80
CA GLN A 308 -17.26 -21.67 9.75
C GLN A 308 -18.63 -21.10 10.18
N PRO A 309 -19.70 -21.91 10.27
CA PRO A 309 -21.06 -21.47 10.61
C PRO A 309 -21.30 -20.75 11.96
N GLY A 310 -20.25 -20.41 12.72
CA GLY A 310 -20.32 -19.64 13.97
C GLY A 310 -19.42 -18.39 14.00
N ASP A 311 -18.62 -18.15 12.95
CA ASP A 311 -17.59 -17.10 12.91
C ASP A 311 -18.15 -15.82 12.28
N ASN A 312 -19.27 -15.32 12.81
CA ASN A 312 -19.87 -14.07 12.36
C ASN A 312 -18.96 -12.89 12.72
N TRP A 313 -18.37 -12.25 11.70
CA TRP A 313 -17.54 -11.05 11.88
C TRP A 313 -18.43 -9.83 12.09
N THR A 314 -19.06 -9.75 13.28
CA THR A 314 -19.95 -8.65 13.66
C THR A 314 -19.29 -7.27 13.64
N TRP A 315 -17.95 -7.23 13.66
CA TRP A 315 -17.12 -6.03 13.53
C TRP A 315 -16.85 -5.62 12.08
N PHE A 316 -17.07 -6.49 11.08
CA PHE A 316 -16.68 -6.22 9.68
C PHE A 316 -17.30 -4.93 9.13
N GLN A 317 -18.60 -4.74 9.39
CA GLN A 317 -19.31 -3.56 8.91
C GLN A 317 -18.74 -2.25 9.49
N SER A 318 -18.28 -2.24 10.74
CA SER A 318 -17.70 -1.03 11.32
C SER A 318 -16.38 -0.65 10.65
N TYR A 319 -15.59 -1.63 10.19
CA TYR A 319 -14.39 -1.38 9.39
C TYR A 319 -14.72 -0.91 7.98
N VAL A 320 -15.76 -1.47 7.34
CA VAL A 320 -16.27 -0.98 6.06
C VAL A 320 -16.71 0.48 6.18
N ASP A 321 -17.51 0.83 7.20
CA ASP A 321 -17.98 2.21 7.41
C ASP A 321 -16.83 3.17 7.73
N LYS A 322 -15.86 2.75 8.53
CA LYS A 322 -14.66 3.54 8.82
C LYS A 322 -13.82 3.74 7.57
N GLY A 323 -13.55 2.69 6.80
CA GLY A 323 -12.86 2.75 5.52
C GLY A 323 -13.57 3.67 4.52
N ARG A 324 -14.92 3.64 4.49
CA ARG A 324 -15.74 4.58 3.69
C ARG A 324 -15.43 6.03 4.06
N SER A 325 -15.44 6.33 5.37
CA SER A 325 -15.15 7.67 5.88
C SER A 325 -13.72 8.12 5.55
N GLU A 326 -12.74 7.24 5.72
CA GLU A 326 -11.33 7.53 5.48
C GLU A 326 -11.02 7.78 4.00
N TYR A 327 -11.54 6.95 3.10
CA TYR A 327 -11.33 7.17 1.67
C TYR A 327 -12.10 8.42 1.20
N ARG A 328 -13.33 8.68 1.69
CA ARG A 328 -14.06 9.92 1.34
C ARG A 328 -13.28 11.17 1.75
N ALA A 329 -12.58 11.13 2.88
CA ALA A 329 -11.67 12.20 3.27
C ALA A 329 -10.50 12.35 2.28
N VAL A 330 -9.97 11.25 1.74
CA VAL A 330 -8.96 11.29 0.67
C VAL A 330 -9.51 11.92 -0.60
N ALA A 331 -10.68 11.48 -1.06
CA ALA A 331 -11.32 11.96 -2.28
C ALA A 331 -11.82 13.41 -2.22
N GLN A 332 -12.03 13.96 -1.01
CA GLN A 332 -12.49 15.33 -0.80
C GLN A 332 -11.54 16.36 -1.44
N ALA A 333 -12.12 17.41 -2.03
CA ALA A 333 -11.38 18.59 -2.46
C ALA A 333 -10.53 19.18 -1.32
N LEU A 334 -9.29 19.56 -1.63
CA LEU A 334 -8.43 20.25 -0.68
C LEU A 334 -8.80 21.72 -0.56
N ASP A 335 -8.48 22.31 0.60
CA ASP A 335 -8.39 23.77 0.72
C ASP A 335 -7.48 24.32 -0.41
N PRO A 336 -7.82 25.46 -1.04
CA PRO A 336 -7.04 26.00 -2.16
C PRO A 336 -5.55 26.16 -1.86
N THR A 337 -5.19 26.50 -0.62
CA THR A 337 -3.78 26.67 -0.22
C THR A 337 -3.01 25.36 -0.19
N MET A 338 -3.69 24.23 0.06
CA MET A 338 -3.09 22.89 -0.01
C MET A 338 -3.20 22.30 -1.41
N SER A 339 -4.30 22.58 -2.13
CA SER A 339 -4.49 22.14 -3.51
C SER A 339 -3.37 22.66 -4.40
N ALA A 340 -2.98 23.93 -4.23
CA ALA A 340 -1.87 24.54 -4.96
C ALA A 340 -0.50 23.86 -4.73
N LYS A 341 -0.35 23.06 -3.66
CA LYS A 341 0.90 22.37 -3.29
C LYS A 341 0.93 20.91 -3.72
N LEU A 342 -0.22 20.30 -4.02
CA LEU A 342 -0.32 18.87 -4.31
C LEU A 342 -0.13 18.60 -5.80
N HIS A 343 0.79 17.71 -6.12
CA HIS A 343 0.99 17.14 -7.45
C HIS A 343 0.81 15.61 -7.40
N ASN A 344 0.17 15.06 -8.44
CA ASN A 344 -0.02 13.62 -8.59
C ASN A 344 0.82 13.10 -9.75
N ILE A 345 1.62 12.07 -9.52
CA ILE A 345 2.35 11.33 -10.54
C ILE A 345 1.67 9.97 -10.67
N ARG A 346 1.16 9.65 -11.88
CA ARG A 346 0.58 8.35 -12.19
C ARG A 346 1.47 7.58 -13.17
N GLY A 347 1.59 6.27 -12.94
CA GLY A 347 2.29 5.36 -13.84
C GLY A 347 1.35 4.71 -14.84
N VAL A 348 1.83 4.53 -16.07
CA VAL A 348 1.11 3.81 -17.13
C VAL A 348 2.05 2.86 -17.85
N GLN A 349 1.76 1.57 -17.74
CA GLN A 349 2.42 0.52 -18.50
C GLN A 349 2.02 0.60 -19.98
N LEU A 350 2.97 0.36 -20.87
CA LEU A 350 2.78 0.37 -22.32
C LEU A 350 3.09 -1.01 -22.92
N ASN A 351 2.28 -1.40 -23.91
CA ASN A 351 2.61 -2.46 -24.86
C ASN A 351 2.91 -1.80 -26.21
N GLY A 352 4.19 -1.61 -26.52
CA GLY A 352 4.63 -0.73 -27.61
C GLY A 352 4.26 0.73 -27.31
N ALA A 353 3.43 1.34 -28.15
CA ALA A 353 2.95 2.72 -27.97
C ALA A 353 1.59 2.82 -27.26
N ALA A 354 0.85 1.71 -27.14
CA ALA A 354 -0.48 1.69 -26.53
C ALA A 354 -0.39 1.39 -25.03
N PRO A 355 -1.31 1.91 -24.20
CA PRO A 355 -1.45 1.46 -22.82
C PRO A 355 -1.64 -0.06 -22.73
N ALA A 356 -0.89 -0.70 -21.85
CA ALA A 356 -1.10 -2.10 -21.50
C ALA A 356 -2.41 -2.24 -20.68
N LEU A 357 -3.07 -3.39 -20.82
CA LEU A 357 -4.32 -3.69 -20.13
C LEU A 357 -4.10 -4.55 -18.88
N GLU A 358 -2.90 -4.53 -18.30
CA GLU A 358 -2.50 -5.40 -17.19
C GLU A 358 -3.05 -4.93 -15.82
N THR A 359 -3.59 -3.71 -15.73
CA THR A 359 -4.10 -3.15 -14.46
C THR A 359 -5.60 -3.36 -14.31
N LYS A 360 -6.06 -3.81 -13.14
CA LYS A 360 -7.50 -3.99 -12.87
C LYS A 360 -8.20 -2.64 -12.69
N VAL A 361 -8.99 -2.22 -13.67
CA VAL A 361 -9.65 -0.90 -13.69
C VAL A 361 -11.14 -0.92 -13.38
N MET A 362 -11.78 -2.10 -13.44
CA MET A 362 -13.20 -2.30 -13.15
C MET A 362 -13.41 -3.68 -12.54
N GLN A 363 -14.54 -3.86 -11.86
CA GLN A 363 -15.00 -5.15 -11.37
C GLN A 363 -16.49 -5.39 -11.68
N GLN A 364 -16.80 -6.64 -11.96
CA GLN A 364 -18.16 -7.19 -11.96
C GLN A 364 -18.29 -8.07 -10.73
N TRP A 365 -19.34 -7.86 -9.94
CA TRP A 365 -19.52 -8.52 -8.66
C TRP A 365 -20.88 -9.22 -8.61
N GLY A 366 -20.86 -10.53 -8.38
CA GLY A 366 -22.05 -11.35 -8.19
C GLY A 366 -22.38 -11.60 -6.73
N TRP A 367 -23.38 -12.45 -6.51
CA TRP A 367 -23.78 -12.92 -5.19
C TRP A 367 -22.94 -14.14 -4.77
N TYR A 368 -22.49 -14.15 -3.51
CA TYR A 368 -21.81 -15.28 -2.89
C TYR A 368 -22.83 -16.15 -2.12
N ASP A 369 -22.84 -17.46 -2.38
CA ASP A 369 -23.75 -18.39 -1.71
C ASP A 369 -23.08 -19.03 -0.49
N THR A 370 -23.50 -18.58 0.70
CA THR A 370 -23.00 -19.06 1.99
C THR A 370 -23.39 -20.51 2.31
N SER A 371 -24.31 -21.11 1.54
CA SER A 371 -24.67 -22.53 1.68
C SER A 371 -23.76 -23.46 0.87
N GLN A 372 -22.94 -22.91 -0.02
CA GLN A 372 -22.02 -23.66 -0.88
C GLN A 372 -20.59 -23.57 -0.34
N PRO A 373 -19.72 -24.57 -0.64
CA PRO A 373 -18.30 -24.47 -0.34
C PRO A 373 -17.67 -23.20 -0.96
N ARG A 374 -16.71 -22.58 -0.26
CA ARG A 374 -16.04 -21.35 -0.72
C ARG A 374 -15.47 -21.47 -2.13
N MET A 375 -14.84 -22.60 -2.43
CA MET A 375 -14.34 -22.93 -3.76
C MET A 375 -15.26 -23.96 -4.43
N PRO A 376 -15.55 -23.83 -5.74
CA PRO A 376 -14.92 -22.93 -6.70
C PRO A 376 -15.55 -21.52 -6.81
N GLN A 377 -16.72 -21.26 -6.20
CA GLN A 377 -17.49 -20.03 -6.43
C GLN A 377 -16.70 -18.73 -6.17
N ALA A 378 -15.81 -18.71 -5.19
CA ALA A 378 -15.02 -17.53 -4.85
C ALA A 378 -14.18 -16.99 -6.02
N LYS A 379 -13.76 -17.86 -6.96
CA LYS A 379 -13.02 -17.45 -8.16
C LYS A 379 -13.87 -16.74 -9.21
N THR A 380 -15.19 -16.83 -9.11
CA THR A 380 -16.13 -16.35 -10.13
C THR A 380 -17.08 -15.27 -9.65
N VAL A 381 -17.24 -15.11 -8.33
CA VAL A 381 -18.09 -14.08 -7.72
C VAL A 381 -17.58 -12.68 -8.03
N LEU A 382 -16.26 -12.48 -8.03
CA LEU A 382 -15.65 -11.23 -8.46
C LEU A 382 -14.88 -11.47 -9.77
N LYS A 383 -15.23 -10.75 -10.82
CA LYS A 383 -14.44 -10.67 -12.06
C LYS A 383 -13.85 -9.28 -12.18
N THR A 384 -12.59 -9.19 -12.55
CA THR A 384 -11.90 -7.90 -12.71
C THR A 384 -11.50 -7.70 -14.17
N PHE A 385 -11.45 -6.46 -14.62
CA PHE A 385 -11.17 -6.13 -16.01
C PHE A 385 -9.93 -5.25 -16.13
N GLY A 386 -9.09 -5.60 -17.12
CA GLY A 386 -7.82 -4.97 -17.42
C GLY A 386 -7.95 -3.61 -18.10
N GLY A 387 -7.02 -2.68 -17.84
CA GLY A 387 -7.01 -1.34 -18.41
C GLY A 387 -5.71 -0.58 -18.09
N PRO A 388 -5.64 0.72 -18.47
CA PRO A 388 -4.47 1.54 -18.24
C PRO A 388 -4.15 1.75 -16.75
N GLY A 389 -2.88 1.57 -16.39
CA GLY A 389 -2.36 1.79 -15.04
C GLY A 389 -0.93 1.29 -14.88
N ASP A 390 -0.44 1.21 -13.66
CA ASP A 390 0.95 0.84 -13.32
C ASP A 390 1.15 -0.65 -12.98
N GLY A 391 0.16 -1.48 -13.30
CA GLY A 391 0.08 -2.89 -12.96
C GLY A 391 -0.75 -3.18 -11.71
N VAL A 392 -0.98 -2.19 -10.84
CA VAL A 392 -1.77 -2.35 -9.60
C VAL A 392 -2.85 -1.28 -9.50
N ILE A 393 -2.50 -0.01 -9.71
CA ILE A 393 -3.39 1.14 -9.54
C ILE A 393 -3.86 1.68 -10.89
N PRO A 394 -5.18 1.77 -11.12
CA PRO A 394 -5.73 2.37 -12.32
C PRO A 394 -5.24 3.80 -12.54
N ALA A 395 -4.93 4.15 -13.79
CA ALA A 395 -4.44 5.49 -14.12
C ALA A 395 -5.46 6.61 -13.76
N TRP A 396 -6.77 6.30 -13.79
CA TRP A 396 -7.84 7.20 -13.38
C TRP A 396 -7.94 7.35 -11.85
N SER A 397 -7.52 6.32 -11.09
CA SER A 397 -7.50 6.31 -9.62
C SER A 397 -6.24 6.98 -9.06
N ALA A 398 -5.16 7.00 -9.85
CA ALA A 398 -3.83 7.51 -9.49
C ALA A 398 -3.70 9.05 -9.40
N ARG A 399 -4.80 9.79 -9.56
CA ARG A 399 -4.87 11.25 -9.38
C ARG A 399 -6.11 11.65 -8.59
N LEU A 400 -6.06 12.80 -7.93
CA LEU A 400 -7.25 13.37 -7.31
C LEU A 400 -8.06 14.12 -8.38
N ALA A 401 -9.33 13.78 -8.59
CA ALA A 401 -10.15 14.33 -9.66
C ALA A 401 -10.31 15.87 -9.57
N THR A 402 -10.26 16.39 -8.35
CA THR A 402 -10.38 17.82 -8.06
C THR A 402 -9.08 18.61 -8.29
N GLN A 403 -7.96 17.96 -8.63
CA GLN A 403 -6.71 18.66 -8.91
C GLN A 403 -6.69 19.23 -10.33
N PRO A 404 -6.11 20.42 -10.54
CA PRO A 404 -5.90 20.96 -11.88
C PRO A 404 -5.04 20.02 -12.73
N GLN A 405 -5.31 19.96 -14.04
CA GLN A 405 -4.55 19.10 -14.95
C GLN A 405 -3.04 19.39 -14.95
N ALA A 406 -2.65 20.66 -14.75
CA ALA A 406 -1.24 21.06 -14.64
C ALA A 406 -0.51 20.43 -13.45
N HIS A 407 -1.23 19.86 -12.48
CA HIS A 407 -0.69 19.19 -11.30
C HIS A 407 -0.70 17.66 -11.43
N VAL A 408 -1.16 17.14 -12.58
CA VAL A 408 -1.18 15.70 -12.88
C VAL A 408 -0.08 15.40 -13.89
N HIS A 409 0.83 14.50 -13.51
CA HIS A 409 1.95 14.07 -14.32
C HIS A 409 1.82 12.59 -14.66
N THR A 410 1.93 12.25 -15.94
CA THR A 410 1.84 10.86 -16.40
C THR A 410 3.23 10.37 -16.82
N VAL A 411 3.75 9.37 -16.12
CA VAL A 411 4.96 8.64 -16.54
C VAL A 411 4.56 7.37 -17.27
N ARG A 412 5.33 7.02 -18.30
CA ARG A 412 5.05 5.89 -19.18
C ARG A 412 6.28 5.00 -19.27
N GLY A 413 6.06 3.69 -19.27
CA GLY A 413 7.14 2.72 -19.44
C GLY A 413 6.60 1.39 -19.94
N PRO A 414 7.46 0.53 -20.49
CA PRO A 414 7.03 -0.74 -21.03
C PRO A 414 6.49 -1.66 -19.92
N ALA A 415 5.48 -2.47 -20.24
CA ALA A 415 4.87 -3.44 -19.33
C ALA A 415 5.75 -4.67 -19.07
N SER A 416 6.76 -4.90 -19.91
CA SER A 416 7.67 -6.04 -19.87
C SER A 416 9.07 -5.65 -20.39
N GLY A 417 10.08 -6.48 -20.09
CA GLY A 417 11.48 -6.22 -20.42
C GLY A 417 12.27 -5.54 -19.29
N ASP A 418 13.52 -5.16 -19.55
CA ASP A 418 14.35 -4.40 -18.61
C ASP A 418 14.79 -3.08 -19.27
N PRO A 419 14.40 -1.91 -18.74
CA PRO A 419 13.44 -1.73 -17.64
C PRO A 419 12.01 -2.10 -18.03
N HIS A 420 11.18 -2.42 -17.04
CA HIS A 420 9.71 -2.34 -17.12
C HIS A 420 9.17 -1.50 -15.97
N LEU A 421 8.05 -0.83 -16.21
CA LEU A 421 7.38 0.00 -15.22
C LEU A 421 6.48 -0.89 -14.36
N GLU A 422 6.70 -0.90 -13.06
CA GLU A 422 5.88 -1.63 -12.09
C GLU A 422 5.60 -0.74 -10.89
N HIS A 423 4.37 -0.81 -10.38
CA HIS A 423 3.89 -0.06 -9.23
C HIS A 423 4.91 0.00 -8.08
N MET A 424 5.39 -1.17 -7.61
CA MET A 424 6.27 -1.26 -6.44
C MET A 424 7.64 -0.60 -6.62
N THR A 425 8.04 -0.29 -7.85
CA THR A 425 9.34 0.32 -8.19
C THR A 425 9.19 1.70 -8.81
N LEU A 426 8.00 2.31 -8.77
CA LEU A 426 7.76 3.63 -9.36
C LEU A 426 8.71 4.71 -8.82
N MET A 427 9.07 4.64 -7.54
CA MET A 427 10.01 5.60 -6.93
C MET A 427 11.42 5.52 -7.52
N ASP A 428 11.80 4.39 -8.11
CA ASP A 428 13.08 4.17 -8.79
C ASP A 428 13.01 4.50 -10.30
N TRP A 429 11.81 4.75 -10.83
CA TRP A 429 11.62 5.15 -12.22
C TRP A 429 12.28 6.51 -12.47
N ALA A 430 13.07 6.60 -13.55
CA ALA A 430 13.85 7.80 -13.85
C ALA A 430 12.94 9.03 -14.05
N ASP A 431 11.87 8.90 -14.83
CA ASP A 431 10.98 10.04 -15.09
C ASP A 431 10.24 10.50 -13.83
N VAL A 432 9.90 9.58 -12.91
CA VAL A 432 9.27 9.94 -11.62
C VAL A 432 10.24 10.81 -10.81
N ARG A 433 11.49 10.38 -10.69
CA ARG A 433 12.55 11.12 -9.99
C ARG A 433 12.83 12.47 -10.65
N SER A 434 12.88 12.51 -11.98
CA SER A 434 13.06 13.73 -12.74
C SER A 434 11.93 14.73 -12.51
N ILE A 435 10.67 14.28 -12.50
CA ILE A 435 9.51 15.13 -12.17
C ILE A 435 9.61 15.64 -10.73
N ILE A 436 9.93 14.78 -9.76
CA ILE A 436 10.09 15.18 -8.35
C ILE A 436 11.17 16.27 -8.24
N LEU A 437 12.34 16.08 -8.86
CA LEU A 437 13.40 17.09 -8.84
C LEU A 437 12.98 18.37 -9.54
N GLY A 438 12.32 18.29 -10.69
CA GLY A 438 11.86 19.46 -11.45
C GLY A 438 10.84 20.30 -10.69
N LEU A 439 9.93 19.66 -9.96
CA LEU A 439 9.00 20.35 -9.05
C LEU A 439 9.74 20.93 -7.84
N MET A 440 10.72 20.20 -7.32
CA MET A 440 11.46 20.62 -6.14
C MET A 440 12.50 21.72 -6.41
N ARG A 441 13.15 21.72 -7.57
CA ARG A 441 14.24 22.63 -7.95
C ARG A 441 14.13 22.91 -9.46
N PRO A 442 13.21 23.78 -9.90
CA PRO A 442 13.01 24.07 -11.32
C PRO A 442 14.32 24.47 -12.01
N GLY A 443 14.66 23.80 -13.12
CA GLY A 443 15.88 24.05 -13.89
C GLY A 443 17.14 23.33 -13.38
N ALA A 444 17.07 22.58 -12.28
CA ALA A 444 18.18 21.74 -11.83
C ALA A 444 18.45 20.60 -12.82
N ALA A 445 19.72 20.37 -13.14
CA ALA A 445 20.13 19.17 -13.84
C ALA A 445 20.15 17.98 -12.86
N GLU A 446 19.50 16.89 -13.25
CA GLU A 446 19.50 15.65 -12.46
C GLU A 446 20.86 14.94 -12.58
N VAL A 447 21.45 14.58 -11.44
CA VAL A 447 22.57 13.65 -11.42
C VAL A 447 22.01 12.23 -11.51
N LEU A 448 22.27 11.58 -12.64
CA LEU A 448 21.79 10.23 -12.92
C LEU A 448 22.48 9.20 -12.00
N VAL A 449 21.68 8.30 -11.45
CA VAL A 449 22.16 7.16 -10.66
C VAL A 449 22.31 5.93 -11.55
N GLY A 450 23.51 5.36 -11.63
CA GLY A 450 23.82 4.18 -12.45
C GLY A 450 23.46 2.83 -11.81
N ALA A 451 23.24 2.76 -10.49
CA ALA A 451 22.92 1.50 -9.82
C ALA A 451 21.40 1.33 -9.68
N ARG A 452 20.80 0.51 -10.56
CA ARG A 452 19.50 -0.10 -10.27
C ARG A 452 19.73 -1.29 -9.32
N GLY A 453 18.80 -1.50 -8.40
CA GLY A 453 18.72 -2.78 -7.69
C GLY A 453 18.59 -3.95 -8.68
N PRO A 454 18.70 -5.21 -8.21
CA PRO A 454 18.49 -6.35 -9.08
C PRO A 454 17.11 -6.24 -9.75
N ALA A 455 17.07 -6.46 -11.06
CA ALA A 455 15.80 -6.57 -11.77
C ALA A 455 14.95 -7.68 -11.11
N PRO A 456 13.62 -7.52 -11.02
CA PRO A 456 12.76 -8.59 -10.54
C PRO A 456 12.89 -9.80 -11.48
N ALA A 457 12.71 -11.00 -10.93
CA ALA A 457 12.69 -12.22 -11.71
C ALA A 457 11.58 -12.17 -12.76
N ALA A 458 11.74 -12.95 -13.84
CA ALA A 458 10.69 -13.14 -14.83
C ALA A 458 9.46 -13.80 -14.17
N ARG A 459 8.25 -13.52 -14.71
CA ARG A 459 7.00 -14.09 -14.16
C ARG A 459 7.04 -15.62 -14.22
N GLU A 460 7.61 -16.18 -15.28
CA GLU A 460 7.75 -17.62 -15.50
C GLU A 460 8.69 -18.27 -14.49
N GLU A 461 9.77 -17.57 -14.12
CA GLU A 461 10.73 -18.05 -13.12
C GLU A 461 10.07 -18.11 -11.73
N PHE A 462 9.32 -17.06 -11.37
CA PHE A 462 8.58 -17.03 -10.11
C PHE A 462 7.47 -18.08 -10.07
N ALA A 463 6.69 -18.22 -11.15
CA ALA A 463 5.65 -19.26 -11.26
C ALA A 463 6.25 -20.67 -11.13
N LYS A 464 7.43 -20.91 -11.71
CA LYS A 464 8.16 -22.18 -11.55
C LYS A 464 8.58 -22.41 -10.11
N LEU A 465 9.11 -21.39 -9.42
CA LEU A 465 9.44 -21.50 -8.00
C LEU A 465 8.19 -21.84 -7.17
N GLN A 466 7.05 -21.17 -7.43
CA GLN A 466 5.80 -21.46 -6.73
C GLN A 466 5.32 -22.89 -6.97
N GLN A 467 5.42 -23.39 -8.20
CA GLN A 467 5.09 -24.77 -8.55
C GLN A 467 6.02 -25.77 -7.85
N ASP A 468 7.33 -25.51 -7.84
CA ASP A 468 8.33 -26.34 -7.16
C ASP A 468 8.04 -26.41 -5.66
N ILE A 469 7.78 -25.27 -5.00
CA ILE A 469 7.42 -25.19 -3.57
C ILE A 469 6.10 -25.93 -3.32
N GLY A 470 5.10 -25.77 -4.20
CA GLY A 470 3.83 -26.48 -4.14
C GLY A 470 3.96 -27.99 -4.23
N ALA A 471 4.80 -28.49 -5.14
CA ALA A 471 5.06 -29.90 -5.29
C ALA A 471 5.77 -30.49 -4.06
N VAL A 472 6.73 -29.75 -3.48
CA VAL A 472 7.43 -30.15 -2.25
C VAL A 472 6.46 -30.18 -1.06
N ALA A 473 5.60 -29.16 -0.93
CA ALA A 473 4.61 -29.08 0.13
C ALA A 473 3.54 -30.20 0.04
N ALA A 474 3.03 -30.48 -1.16
CA ALA A 474 2.00 -31.49 -1.39
C ALA A 474 2.48 -32.94 -1.20
N ALA A 475 3.80 -33.17 -1.29
CA ALA A 475 4.39 -34.49 -1.08
C ALA A 475 4.50 -34.88 0.41
N ALA A 476 4.34 -33.93 1.33
CA ALA A 476 4.39 -34.19 2.75
C ALA A 476 2.99 -34.46 3.31
N THR A 477 2.86 -35.49 4.16
CA THR A 477 1.64 -35.72 4.94
C THR A 477 1.57 -34.75 6.14
N ASP A 478 0.41 -34.60 6.78
CA ASP A 478 0.26 -33.76 7.99
C ASP A 478 1.24 -34.17 9.13
N ALA A 479 1.64 -35.45 9.16
CA ALA A 479 2.65 -35.97 10.11
C ALA A 479 4.10 -35.56 9.76
N GLU A 480 4.31 -34.88 8.63
CA GLU A 480 5.61 -34.52 8.05
C GLU A 480 5.72 -33.01 7.74
N ALA A 481 4.85 -32.17 8.32
CA ALA A 481 4.85 -30.72 8.09
C ALA A 481 6.23 -30.07 8.31
N ASP A 482 6.98 -30.51 9.32
CA ASP A 482 8.34 -30.03 9.59
C ASP A 482 9.34 -30.46 8.49
N ALA A 483 9.16 -31.66 7.91
CA ALA A 483 9.97 -32.12 6.79
C ALA A 483 9.66 -31.34 5.52
N ALA A 484 8.38 -30.99 5.29
CA ALA A 484 7.96 -30.12 4.19
C ALA A 484 8.61 -28.73 4.31
N LYS A 485 8.53 -28.11 5.49
CA LYS A 485 9.17 -26.83 5.79
C LYS A 485 10.68 -26.91 5.61
N ALA A 486 11.33 -27.96 6.10
CA ALA A 486 12.77 -28.15 5.93
C ALA A 486 13.15 -28.30 4.43
N ALA A 487 12.36 -29.02 3.64
CA ALA A 487 12.60 -29.18 2.21
C ALA A 487 12.40 -27.87 1.43
N VAL A 488 11.35 -27.09 1.74
CA VAL A 488 11.15 -25.74 1.18
C VAL A 488 12.29 -24.82 1.61
N GLY A 489 12.71 -24.87 2.87
CA GLY A 489 13.84 -24.11 3.41
C GLY A 489 15.13 -24.41 2.66
N ASN A 490 15.48 -25.69 2.50
CA ASN A 490 16.65 -26.12 1.71
C ASN A 490 16.59 -25.65 0.26
N ARG A 491 15.39 -25.63 -0.34
CA ARG A 491 15.19 -25.13 -1.71
C ARG A 491 15.43 -23.64 -1.82
N LEU A 492 14.95 -22.85 -0.85
CA LEU A 492 15.18 -21.40 -0.79
C LEU A 492 16.64 -21.07 -0.48
N ASP A 493 17.28 -21.82 0.42
CA ASP A 493 18.69 -21.64 0.79
C ASP A 493 19.65 -22.03 -0.36
N ALA A 494 19.21 -22.87 -1.29
CA ALA A 494 19.97 -23.21 -2.50
C ALA A 494 19.95 -22.10 -3.57
N LEU A 495 19.10 -21.09 -3.45
CA LEU A 495 19.06 -19.95 -4.37
C LEU A 495 20.27 -19.04 -4.11
N GLY A 496 20.97 -18.64 -5.16
CA GLY A 496 22.03 -17.63 -5.04
C GLY A 496 21.44 -16.29 -4.59
N VAL A 497 22.20 -15.49 -3.82
CA VAL A 497 21.73 -14.21 -3.24
C VAL A 497 21.06 -13.28 -4.27
N GLY A 498 21.62 -13.17 -5.48
CA GLY A 498 21.04 -12.36 -6.56
C GLY A 498 19.69 -12.89 -7.06
N GLN A 499 19.56 -14.21 -7.19
CA GLN A 499 18.32 -14.86 -7.60
C GLN A 499 17.25 -14.73 -6.53
N SER A 500 17.60 -14.94 -5.25
CA SER A 500 16.69 -14.74 -4.12
C SER A 500 16.17 -13.29 -4.07
N ARG A 501 17.02 -12.32 -4.39
CA ARG A 501 16.64 -10.90 -4.50
C ARG A 501 15.64 -10.64 -5.63
N ALA A 502 15.94 -11.12 -6.83
CA ALA A 502 15.07 -10.97 -7.99
C ALA A 502 13.69 -11.62 -7.75
N LEU A 503 13.67 -12.82 -7.17
CA LEU A 503 12.44 -13.57 -6.87
C LEU A 503 11.63 -12.93 -5.74
N ALA A 504 12.28 -12.43 -4.68
CA ALA A 504 11.60 -11.68 -3.63
C ALA A 504 10.95 -10.42 -4.18
N LEU A 505 11.65 -9.65 -5.02
CA LEU A 505 11.09 -8.45 -5.63
C LEU A 505 9.90 -8.78 -6.54
N ARG A 506 9.99 -9.85 -7.35
CA ARG A 506 8.86 -10.34 -8.14
C ARG A 506 7.69 -10.77 -7.25
N TRP A 507 7.95 -11.52 -6.17
CA TRP A 507 6.91 -11.92 -5.21
C TRP A 507 6.18 -10.69 -4.64
N LEU A 508 6.91 -9.65 -4.23
CA LEU A 508 6.31 -8.42 -3.71
C LEU A 508 5.44 -7.71 -4.77
N MET A 509 5.86 -7.71 -6.04
CA MET A 509 5.06 -7.16 -7.15
C MET A 509 3.77 -7.95 -7.35
N GLU A 510 3.85 -9.27 -7.45
CA GLU A 510 2.66 -10.12 -7.68
C GLU A 510 1.71 -10.12 -6.48
N LEU A 511 2.24 -10.04 -5.24
CA LEU A 511 1.46 -9.88 -4.02
C LEU A 511 0.53 -8.66 -4.10
N HIS A 512 1.00 -7.54 -4.67
CA HIS A 512 0.17 -6.34 -4.81
C HIS A 512 -0.87 -6.47 -5.94
N LYS A 513 -0.55 -7.18 -7.03
CA LYS A 513 -1.46 -7.40 -8.17
C LYS A 513 -2.62 -8.33 -7.83
N GLY A 514 -2.38 -9.32 -6.96
CA GLY A 514 -3.35 -10.39 -6.69
C GLY A 514 -3.53 -11.29 -7.91
N LEU A 515 -4.75 -11.80 -8.14
CA LEU A 515 -5.01 -12.66 -9.30
C LEU A 515 -4.89 -11.91 -10.64
N PRO A 516 -4.63 -12.58 -11.77
CA PRO A 516 -4.77 -11.95 -13.08
C PRO A 516 -6.20 -11.45 -13.33
N HIS A 517 -6.37 -10.38 -14.11
CA HIS A 517 -7.70 -9.91 -14.51
C HIS A 517 -8.41 -10.93 -15.43
N SER A 518 -9.75 -10.92 -15.44
CA SER A 518 -10.57 -11.85 -16.23
C SER A 518 -10.58 -11.55 -17.73
N GLY A 519 -10.26 -10.32 -18.14
CA GLY A 519 -10.26 -9.91 -19.55
C GLY A 519 -10.30 -8.38 -19.72
N PRO A 520 -10.47 -7.86 -20.94
CA PRO A 520 -10.71 -6.43 -21.16
C PRO A 520 -12.10 -6.01 -20.63
N PRO A 521 -12.35 -4.71 -20.39
CA PRO A 521 -13.64 -4.25 -19.90
C PRO A 521 -14.73 -4.48 -20.96
N PRO A 522 -15.95 -4.85 -20.56
CA PRO A 522 -17.04 -5.06 -21.51
C PRO A 522 -17.40 -3.77 -22.25
N ALA A 523 -17.87 -3.86 -23.50
CA ALA A 523 -18.36 -2.69 -24.22
C ALA A 523 -19.59 -2.07 -23.53
N TYR A 524 -19.86 -0.79 -23.79
CA TYR A 524 -21.08 -0.15 -23.31
C TYR A 524 -22.29 -0.68 -24.09
N GLY A 525 -23.25 -1.32 -23.42
CA GLY A 525 -24.51 -1.80 -24.03
C GLY A 525 -24.54 -3.24 -24.53
N GLU A 526 -23.52 -4.06 -24.22
CA GLU A 526 -23.58 -5.53 -24.34
C GLU A 526 -24.11 -6.22 -23.08
#